data_AF-A0A3B0UL58-F1
#
_entry.id   AF-A0A3B0UL58-F1
#
_cell.length_a   1.000
_cell.length_b   1.000
_cell.length_c   1.000
_cell.angle_alpha   90.00
_cell.angle_beta   90.00
_cell.angle_gamma   90.00
#
_symmetry.space_group_name_H-M   'P 1'
#
loop_
_entity.id
_entity.type
_entity.pdbx_description
1 polymer ?
#
loop_
_entity_poly.entity_id
_entity_poly.type
_entity_poly.pdbx_seq_one_letter_code
_entity_poly.pdbx_strand_id
1 'polypeptide(L)'
;MLAGNVYNWKVQHNVLHHTFTNIQGYDEDIDAGRIIRFSKHSKWFKIHKFQKYYSFLLYGLLTINWAITTDFKQMHSYLKRKLSYGKFPNPTKEWTILIITKIVYYLLWIVLPLIVLDIAWWKVLIGFFVMHYTAGMILSVIFQLAHVVPKTDMPLPDKEGNLEHTWAIHQLFTTSNFAPKNKFISWYTGGLNHQVEHHIFPHISHVHYGKIAKIVKETAQEFNLPYNEYKTFRKAIIEHFNQLKMLGAKPTYA
;
A
#
# COMPACT_ATOMS: atom_id res chain seq x y z
N MET A 1 10.95 1.49 -13.72
CA MET A 1 10.04 2.48 -13.10
C MET A 1 8.61 2.05 -13.39
N LEU A 2 7.73 1.97 -12.40
CA LEU A 2 6.32 1.57 -12.56
C LEU A 2 5.40 2.80 -12.54
N ALA A 3 5.76 3.80 -13.33
CA ALA A 3 5.08 5.10 -13.48
C ALA A 3 4.93 5.99 -12.23
N GLY A 4 5.17 5.52 -10.99
CA GLY A 4 4.98 6.32 -9.77
C GLY A 4 5.92 7.53 -9.65
N ASN A 5 5.46 8.58 -8.96
CA ASN A 5 6.25 9.77 -8.66
C ASN A 5 6.94 9.68 -7.29
N VAL A 6 8.23 10.06 -7.23
CA VAL A 6 9.06 9.93 -6.01
C VAL A 6 8.60 10.86 -4.88
N TYR A 7 8.21 12.10 -5.18
CA TYR A 7 7.72 13.03 -4.16
C TYR A 7 6.40 12.55 -3.58
N ASN A 8 5.44 12.16 -4.44
CA ASN A 8 4.18 11.59 -4.00
C ASN A 8 4.41 10.35 -3.13
N TRP A 9 5.25 9.41 -3.57
CA TRP A 9 5.58 8.22 -2.78
C TRP A 9 6.14 8.56 -1.41
N LYS A 10 7.06 9.53 -1.31
CA LYS A 10 7.62 9.95 -0.02
C LYS A 10 6.57 10.57 0.90
N VAL A 11 5.63 11.35 0.38
CA VAL A 11 4.55 11.92 1.18
C VAL A 11 3.55 10.83 1.58
N GLN A 12 3.04 10.06 0.63
CA GLN A 12 2.09 8.97 0.87
C GLN A 12 2.66 7.94 1.85
N HIS A 13 3.83 7.39 1.55
CA HIS A 13 4.39 6.28 2.34
C HIS A 13 5.04 6.76 3.64
N ASN A 14 5.96 7.73 3.57
CA ASN A 14 6.79 8.06 4.73
C ASN A 14 6.14 9.07 5.69
N VAL A 15 5.21 9.91 5.21
CA VAL A 15 4.55 10.93 6.06
C VAL A 15 3.15 10.50 6.44
N LEU A 16 2.36 9.96 5.51
CA LEU A 16 0.98 9.58 5.81
C LEU A 16 0.92 8.16 6.35
N HIS A 17 1.35 7.16 5.57
CA HIS A 17 1.21 5.75 5.91
C HIS A 17 2.01 5.38 7.17
N HIS A 18 3.31 5.66 7.24
CA HIS A 18 4.15 5.32 8.42
C HIS A 18 3.80 6.09 9.70
N THR A 19 3.06 7.20 9.61
CA THR A 19 2.61 7.96 10.79
C THR A 19 1.20 7.57 11.22
N PHE A 20 0.31 7.29 10.27
CA PHE A 20 -1.12 7.10 10.50
C PHE A 20 -1.62 5.74 10.00
N THR A 21 -0.79 4.70 10.04
CA THR A 21 -1.07 3.35 9.52
C THR A 21 -2.47 2.88 9.87
N ASN A 22 -3.26 2.43 8.88
CA ASN A 22 -4.64 1.96 9.03
C ASN A 22 -5.67 2.96 9.60
N ILE A 23 -5.35 4.26 9.70
CA ILE A 23 -6.32 5.28 10.12
C ILE A 23 -7.05 5.82 8.90
N GLN A 24 -8.37 5.63 8.87
CA GLN A 24 -9.18 6.07 7.74
C GLN A 24 -9.11 7.61 7.57
N GLY A 25 -8.91 8.05 6.33
CA GLY A 25 -8.86 9.48 5.98
C GLY A 25 -7.46 10.08 6.10
N TYR A 26 -6.52 9.35 6.68
CA TYR A 26 -5.10 9.73 6.76
C TYR A 26 -4.23 8.76 5.96
N ASP A 27 -4.40 7.45 6.14
CA ASP A 27 -3.67 6.43 5.40
C ASP A 27 -4.34 6.15 4.03
N GLU A 28 -3.67 6.56 2.96
CA GLU A 28 -4.16 6.36 1.60
C GLU A 28 -4.02 4.92 1.11
N ASP A 29 -3.22 4.07 1.78
CA ASP A 29 -3.03 2.66 1.37
C ASP A 29 -4.27 1.79 1.64
N ILE A 30 -5.15 2.26 2.53
CA ILE A 30 -6.48 1.71 2.79
C ILE A 30 -7.62 2.53 2.18
N ASP A 31 -7.31 3.61 1.44
CA ASP A 31 -8.29 4.41 0.71
C ASP A 31 -8.41 3.93 -0.75
N ALA A 32 -9.23 2.91 -0.96
CA ALA A 32 -9.55 2.39 -2.29
C ALA A 32 -10.81 3.02 -2.91
N GLY A 33 -11.10 4.27 -2.54
CA GLY A 33 -12.25 5.02 -3.04
C GLY A 33 -13.59 4.35 -2.70
N ARG A 34 -14.52 4.36 -3.65
CA ARG A 34 -15.88 3.81 -3.44
C ARG A 34 -16.00 2.33 -3.80
N ILE A 35 -15.02 1.79 -4.53
CA ILE A 35 -15.16 0.48 -5.19
C ILE A 35 -14.74 -0.65 -4.26
N ILE A 36 -13.63 -0.50 -3.52
CA ILE A 36 -13.18 -1.49 -2.55
C ILE A 36 -13.19 -0.84 -1.16
N ARG A 37 -13.63 -1.60 -0.17
CA ARG A 37 -13.73 -1.20 1.22
C ARG A 37 -12.65 -1.94 2.01
N PHE A 38 -11.55 -1.24 2.30
CA PHE A 38 -10.44 -1.74 3.12
C PHE A 38 -10.52 -1.33 4.59
N SER A 39 -11.41 -0.41 4.96
CA SER A 39 -11.65 -0.03 6.35
C SER A 39 -13.08 -0.30 6.81
N LYS A 40 -13.23 -0.72 8.07
CA LYS A 40 -14.53 -0.88 8.74
C LYS A 40 -15.25 0.45 8.96
N HIS A 41 -14.54 1.57 8.81
CA HIS A 41 -15.07 2.92 8.98
C HIS A 41 -15.47 3.56 7.63
N SER A 42 -15.04 2.97 6.51
CA SER A 42 -15.44 3.44 5.18
C SER A 42 -16.92 3.21 4.92
N LYS A 43 -17.52 4.15 4.18
CA LYS A 43 -18.93 4.08 3.78
C LYS A 43 -19.18 2.78 3.00
N TRP A 44 -20.17 2.02 3.47
CA TRP A 44 -20.56 0.77 2.81
C TRP A 44 -21.50 1.03 1.63
N PHE A 45 -21.26 0.33 0.53
CA PHE A 45 -22.12 0.28 -0.65
C PHE A 45 -22.49 -1.17 -0.98
N LYS A 46 -23.64 -1.38 -1.63
CA LYS A 46 -24.16 -2.72 -1.96
C LYS A 46 -23.16 -3.60 -2.74
N ILE A 47 -22.32 -2.98 -3.57
CA ILE A 47 -21.27 -3.67 -4.33
C ILE A 47 -20.28 -4.38 -3.40
N HIS A 48 -19.98 -3.84 -2.21
CA HIS A 48 -18.97 -4.38 -1.30
C HIS A 48 -19.29 -5.79 -0.81
N LYS A 49 -20.56 -6.22 -0.83
CA LYS A 49 -20.95 -7.61 -0.53
C LYS A 49 -20.17 -8.63 -1.35
N PHE A 50 -19.75 -8.26 -2.57
CA PHE A 50 -19.04 -9.11 -3.50
C PHE A 50 -17.56 -8.77 -3.64
N GLN A 51 -17.03 -7.84 -2.82
CA GLN A 51 -15.65 -7.36 -2.98
C GLN A 51 -14.60 -8.44 -2.84
N LYS A 52 -14.84 -9.48 -2.03
CA LYS A 52 -13.96 -10.65 -1.95
C LYS A 52 -13.67 -11.27 -3.32
N TYR A 53 -14.60 -11.19 -4.27
CA TYR A 53 -14.48 -11.81 -5.58
C TYR A 53 -13.89 -10.86 -6.63
N TYR A 54 -14.36 -9.61 -6.67
CA TYR A 54 -13.90 -8.66 -7.70
C TYR A 54 -12.63 -7.89 -7.33
N SER A 55 -12.27 -7.80 -6.03
CA SER A 55 -11.11 -7.01 -5.59
C SER A 55 -9.83 -7.48 -6.26
N PHE A 56 -9.65 -8.80 -6.40
CA PHE A 56 -8.50 -9.39 -7.04
C PHE A 56 -8.32 -8.90 -8.48
N LEU A 57 -9.41 -8.68 -9.23
CA LEU A 57 -9.32 -8.13 -10.58
C LEU A 57 -8.90 -6.65 -10.58
N LEU A 58 -9.35 -5.89 -9.58
CA LEU A 58 -9.05 -4.47 -9.46
C LEU A 58 -7.62 -4.19 -8.97
N TYR A 59 -7.01 -5.13 -8.25
CA TYR A 59 -5.63 -5.02 -7.78
C TYR A 59 -4.63 -4.78 -8.93
N GLY A 60 -4.85 -5.41 -10.09
CA GLY A 60 -4.03 -5.19 -11.27
C GLY A 60 -4.04 -3.75 -11.77
N LEU A 61 -5.12 -3.00 -11.50
CA LEU A 61 -5.27 -1.63 -11.99
C LEU A 61 -4.48 -0.59 -11.17
N LEU A 62 -3.84 -0.98 -10.06
CA LEU A 62 -3.12 -0.06 -9.17
C LEU A 62 -2.08 0.80 -9.92
N THR A 63 -1.14 0.16 -10.61
CA THR A 63 -0.04 0.91 -11.26
C THR A 63 -0.50 1.63 -12.54
N ILE A 64 -1.58 1.15 -13.19
CA ILE A 64 -2.26 1.87 -14.27
C ILE A 64 -2.84 3.17 -13.72
N ASN A 65 -3.50 3.10 -12.56
CA ASN A 65 -4.10 4.26 -11.92
C ASN A 65 -3.04 5.30 -11.52
N TRP A 66 -1.87 4.87 -11.05
CA TRP A 66 -0.71 5.76 -10.84
C TRP A 66 -0.21 6.39 -12.13
N ALA A 67 -0.11 5.62 -13.22
CA ALA A 67 0.35 6.12 -14.51
C ALA A 67 -0.54 7.26 -15.03
N ILE A 68 -1.86 7.15 -14.85
CA ILE A 68 -2.84 8.02 -15.52
C ILE A 68 -3.44 9.08 -14.58
N THR A 69 -3.81 8.74 -13.34
CA THR A 69 -4.66 9.63 -12.52
C THR A 69 -4.12 9.94 -11.12
N THR A 70 -3.73 8.94 -10.33
CA THR A 70 -3.45 9.12 -8.90
C THR A 70 -2.31 10.09 -8.66
N ASP A 71 -1.22 10.00 -9.44
CA ASP A 71 -0.07 10.88 -9.24
C ASP A 71 -0.41 12.36 -9.44
N PHE A 72 -1.28 12.69 -10.40
CA PHE A 72 -1.72 14.07 -10.64
C PHE A 72 -2.62 14.57 -9.50
N LYS A 73 -3.52 13.72 -9.01
CA LYS A 73 -4.41 14.04 -7.88
C LYS A 73 -3.63 14.22 -6.58
N GLN A 74 -2.71 13.31 -6.29
CA GLN A 74 -1.83 13.37 -5.13
C GLN A 74 -0.93 14.61 -5.19
N MET A 75 -0.28 14.88 -6.33
CA MET A 75 0.55 16.07 -6.48
C MET A 75 -0.23 17.36 -6.18
N HIS A 76 -1.43 17.50 -6.76
CA HIS A 76 -2.30 18.64 -6.49
C HIS A 76 -2.67 18.74 -5.00
N SER A 77 -3.13 17.64 -4.40
CA SER A 77 -3.57 17.56 -3.01
C SER A 77 -2.43 17.88 -2.03
N TYR A 78 -1.26 17.27 -2.21
CA TYR A 78 -0.12 17.39 -1.31
C TYR A 78 0.48 18.78 -1.33
N LEU A 79 0.65 19.39 -2.51
CA LEU A 79 1.14 20.76 -2.62
C LEU A 79 0.14 21.76 -2.03
N LYS A 80 -1.17 21.57 -2.28
CA LYS A 80 -2.22 22.41 -1.70
C LYS A 80 -2.25 22.34 -0.16
N ARG A 81 -2.07 21.15 0.39
CA ARG A 81 -2.04 20.88 1.84
C ARG A 81 -0.66 21.15 2.47
N LYS A 82 0.33 21.56 1.67
CA LYS A 82 1.72 21.79 2.09
C LYS A 82 2.38 20.57 2.77
N LEU A 83 2.05 19.36 2.31
CA LEU A 83 2.65 18.13 2.82
C LEU A 83 4.02 17.91 2.20
N SER A 84 5.01 17.49 2.99
CA SER A 84 6.34 17.13 2.48
C SER A 84 7.06 16.18 3.42
N TYR A 85 7.83 15.25 2.84
CA TYR A 85 8.85 14.55 3.60
C TYR A 85 10.08 15.45 3.73
N GLY A 86 10.24 16.07 4.90
CA GLY A 86 11.27 17.09 5.15
C GLY A 86 10.84 18.48 4.67
N LYS A 87 11.78 19.27 4.12
CA LYS A 87 11.52 20.65 3.69
C LYS A 87 10.50 20.70 2.53
N PHE A 88 9.54 21.62 2.62
CA PHE A 88 8.55 21.83 1.57
C PHE A 88 9.22 22.24 0.24
N PRO A 89 8.96 21.53 -0.87
CA PRO A 89 9.61 21.79 -2.14
C PRO A 89 8.99 22.97 -2.90
N ASN A 90 9.61 23.36 -4.01
CA ASN A 90 9.01 24.31 -4.95
C ASN A 90 7.89 23.61 -5.75
N PRO A 91 6.62 24.06 -5.66
CA PRO A 91 5.50 23.43 -6.36
C PRO A 91 5.68 23.31 -7.87
N THR A 92 6.19 24.36 -8.53
CA THR A 92 6.42 24.37 -9.98
C THR A 92 7.46 23.32 -10.37
N LYS A 93 8.51 23.15 -9.55
CA LYS A 93 9.53 22.13 -9.79
C LYS A 93 8.94 20.72 -9.73
N GLU A 94 8.13 20.41 -8.72
CA GLU A 94 7.53 19.07 -8.57
C GLU A 94 6.54 18.74 -9.69
N TRP A 95 5.74 19.72 -10.14
CA TRP A 95 4.90 19.58 -11.32
C TRP A 95 5.70 19.34 -12.59
N THR A 96 6.78 20.09 -12.81
CA THR A 96 7.68 19.90 -13.95
C THR A 96 8.31 18.51 -13.94
N ILE A 97 8.81 18.04 -12.78
CA ILE A 97 9.36 16.69 -12.62
C ILE A 97 8.30 15.64 -12.95
N LEU A 98 7.08 15.77 -12.41
CA LEU A 98 5.99 14.84 -12.71
C LEU A 98 5.69 14.79 -14.22
N ILE A 99 5.50 15.93 -14.87
CA ILE A 99 5.12 15.99 -16.29
C ILE A 99 6.24 15.41 -17.17
N ILE A 100 7.50 15.84 -16.97
CA ILE A 100 8.64 15.35 -17.76
C ILE A 100 8.82 13.85 -17.58
N THR A 101 8.80 13.35 -16.34
CA THR A 101 8.97 11.92 -16.08
C THR A 101 7.84 11.09 -16.69
N LYS A 102 6.59 11.57 -16.70
CA LYS A 102 5.47 10.89 -17.38
C LYS A 102 5.65 10.89 -18.90
N ILE A 103 6.08 12.00 -19.50
CA ILE A 103 6.37 12.07 -20.94
C ILE A 103 7.46 11.06 -21.30
N VAL A 104 8.61 11.10 -20.60
CA VAL A 104 9.71 10.15 -20.81
C VAL A 104 9.24 8.70 -20.62
N TYR A 105 8.40 8.45 -19.61
CA TYR A 105 7.85 7.12 -19.37
C TYR A 105 7.03 6.59 -20.56
N TYR A 106 6.09 7.37 -21.08
CA TYR A 106 5.28 6.96 -22.23
C TYR A 106 6.09 6.89 -23.53
N LEU A 107 7.09 7.77 -23.71
CA LEU A 107 8.02 7.68 -24.81
C LEU A 107 8.79 6.36 -24.80
N LEU A 108 9.28 5.94 -23.64
CA LEU A 108 10.06 4.70 -23.50
C LEU A 108 9.22 3.43 -23.64
N TRP A 109 8.01 3.39 -23.05
CA TRP A 109 7.23 2.15 -22.96
C TRP A 109 6.17 1.99 -24.05
N ILE A 110 5.80 3.06 -24.74
CA ILE A 110 4.80 3.02 -25.81
C ILE A 110 5.42 3.46 -27.13
N VAL A 111 5.95 4.68 -27.20
CA VAL A 111 6.40 5.25 -28.49
C VAL A 111 7.63 4.54 -29.04
N LEU A 112 8.64 4.26 -28.20
CA LEU A 112 9.87 3.60 -28.63
C LEU A 112 9.59 2.19 -29.20
N PRO A 113 8.82 1.30 -28.54
CA PRO A 113 8.40 0.03 -29.13
C PRO A 113 7.63 0.18 -30.44
N LEU A 114 6.77 1.20 -30.58
CA LEU A 114 6.01 1.43 -31.81
C LEU A 114 6.88 1.84 -32.99
N ILE A 115 7.99 2.53 -32.74
CA ILE A 115 8.91 3.00 -33.79
C ILE A 115 9.96 1.94 -34.14
N VAL A 116 10.44 1.18 -33.14
CA VAL A 116 11.57 0.26 -33.29
C VAL A 116 11.13 -1.15 -33.68
N LEU A 117 9.94 -1.58 -33.26
CA LEU A 117 9.46 -2.94 -33.50
C LEU A 117 8.44 -2.95 -34.64
N ASP A 118 8.60 -3.88 -35.58
CA ASP A 118 7.59 -4.15 -36.62
C ASP A 118 6.44 -5.00 -36.07
N ILE A 119 5.64 -4.39 -35.19
CA ILE A 119 4.47 -5.03 -34.58
C ILE A 119 3.26 -4.10 -34.63
N ALA A 120 2.07 -4.69 -34.74
CA ALA A 120 0.83 -3.92 -34.69
C ALA A 120 0.72 -3.14 -33.37
N TRP A 121 0.30 -1.87 -33.46
CA TRP A 121 0.29 -0.94 -32.32
C TRP A 121 -0.48 -1.45 -31.09
N TRP A 122 -1.56 -2.20 -31.31
CA TRP A 122 -2.37 -2.77 -30.24
C TRP A 122 -1.61 -3.82 -29.42
N LYS A 123 -0.61 -4.51 -30.00
CA LYS A 123 0.25 -5.46 -29.27
C LYS A 123 1.12 -4.73 -28.24
N VAL A 124 1.61 -3.53 -28.56
CA VAL A 124 2.34 -2.67 -27.61
C VAL A 124 1.44 -2.27 -26.45
N LEU A 125 0.20 -1.85 -26.74
CA LEU A 125 -0.75 -1.47 -25.70
C LEU A 125 -1.16 -2.66 -24.81
N ILE A 126 -1.34 -3.84 -25.38
CA ILE A 126 -1.58 -5.06 -24.60
C ILE A 126 -0.36 -5.36 -23.71
N GLY A 127 0.86 -5.28 -24.25
CA GLY A 127 2.09 -5.47 -23.47
C GLY A 127 2.21 -4.49 -22.31
N PHE A 128 1.93 -3.21 -22.56
CA PHE A 128 1.88 -2.16 -21.55
C PHE A 128 0.84 -2.44 -20.47
N PHE A 129 -0.37 -2.84 -20.88
CA PHE A 129 -1.44 -3.22 -19.96
C PHE A 129 -1.05 -4.44 -19.12
N VAL A 130 -0.54 -5.52 -19.73
CA VAL A 130 -0.16 -6.75 -19.02
C VAL A 130 0.97 -6.49 -18.03
N MET A 131 1.98 -5.69 -18.40
CA MET A 131 3.07 -5.28 -17.51
C MET A 131 2.53 -4.56 -16.27
N HIS A 132 1.70 -3.54 -16.47
CA HIS A 132 1.11 -2.79 -15.36
C HIS A 132 0.14 -3.62 -14.52
N TYR A 133 -0.69 -4.44 -15.18
CA TYR A 133 -1.65 -5.30 -14.51
C TYR A 133 -0.91 -6.29 -13.60
N THR A 134 0.14 -6.94 -14.12
CA THR A 134 0.97 -7.87 -13.33
C THR A 134 1.64 -7.16 -12.16
N ALA A 135 2.24 -5.99 -12.39
CA ALA A 135 2.88 -5.22 -11.32
C ALA A 135 1.87 -4.75 -10.25
N GLY A 136 0.68 -4.29 -10.67
CA GLY A 136 -0.40 -3.90 -9.77
C GLY A 136 -0.87 -5.06 -8.91
N MET A 137 -1.08 -6.23 -9.52
CA MET A 137 -1.47 -7.46 -8.82
C MET A 137 -0.47 -7.81 -7.72
N ILE A 138 0.83 -7.81 -8.06
CA ILE A 138 1.90 -8.16 -7.11
C ILE A 138 1.94 -7.16 -5.95
N LEU A 139 1.97 -5.85 -6.25
CA LEU A 139 2.06 -4.80 -5.24
C LEU A 139 0.84 -4.78 -4.32
N SER A 140 -0.36 -4.80 -4.90
CA SER A 140 -1.60 -4.80 -4.11
C SER A 140 -1.71 -6.04 -3.23
N VAL A 141 -1.38 -7.24 -3.72
CA VAL A 141 -1.41 -8.42 -2.85
C VAL A 141 -0.42 -8.24 -1.71
N ILE A 142 0.85 -7.95 -1.99
CA ILE A 142 1.91 -7.86 -0.96
C ILE A 142 1.56 -6.82 0.11
N PHE A 143 1.16 -5.60 -0.27
CA PHE A 143 0.82 -4.55 0.70
C PHE A 143 -0.40 -4.91 1.54
N GLN A 144 -1.44 -5.48 0.92
CA GLN A 144 -2.67 -5.76 1.65
C GLN A 144 -2.56 -6.95 2.60
N LEU A 145 -1.66 -7.90 2.36
CA LEU A 145 -1.38 -8.99 3.31
C LEU A 145 -0.81 -8.49 4.64
N ALA A 146 -0.23 -7.30 4.65
CA ALA A 146 0.43 -6.75 5.82
C ALA A 146 -0.45 -5.79 6.63
N HIS A 147 -1.53 -5.29 6.04
CA HIS A 147 -2.35 -4.20 6.61
C HIS A 147 -3.85 -4.49 6.66
N VAL A 148 -4.40 -5.22 5.69
CA VAL A 148 -5.84 -5.50 5.59
C VAL A 148 -6.08 -6.98 5.86
N VAL A 149 -5.88 -7.37 7.11
CA VAL A 149 -6.08 -8.75 7.60
C VAL A 149 -6.81 -8.71 8.95
N PRO A 150 -7.45 -9.79 9.41
CA PRO A 150 -8.24 -9.76 10.65
C PRO A 150 -7.45 -9.47 11.94
N LYS A 151 -6.11 -9.60 11.89
CA LYS A 151 -5.21 -9.36 13.01
C LYS A 151 -4.80 -7.89 13.17
N THR A 152 -5.03 -7.06 12.16
CA THR A 152 -4.64 -5.65 12.17
C THR A 152 -5.81 -4.78 12.52
N ASP A 153 -5.58 -3.84 13.42
CA ASP A 153 -6.59 -2.89 13.84
C ASP A 153 -6.74 -1.74 12.85
N MET A 154 -7.90 -1.11 12.95
CA MET A 154 -8.29 0.08 12.19
C MET A 154 -8.77 1.12 13.20
N PRO A 155 -7.83 1.76 13.94
CA PRO A 155 -8.19 2.74 14.96
C PRO A 155 -8.75 4.03 14.33
N LEU A 156 -9.49 4.78 15.13
CA LEU A 156 -9.86 6.16 14.85
C LEU A 156 -9.32 7.04 15.97
N PRO A 157 -8.99 8.31 15.68
CA PRO A 157 -8.70 9.27 16.73
C PRO A 157 -9.94 9.53 17.58
N ASP A 158 -9.71 9.96 18.83
CA ASP A 158 -10.76 10.49 19.70
C ASP A 158 -11.31 11.83 19.19
N LYS A 159 -12.22 12.46 19.95
CA LYS A 159 -12.86 13.73 19.54
C LYS A 159 -11.87 14.89 19.48
N GLU A 160 -10.78 14.79 20.23
CA GLU A 160 -9.70 15.75 20.35
C GLU A 160 -8.59 15.52 19.30
N GLY A 161 -8.66 14.41 18.56
CA GLY A 161 -7.70 14.05 17.51
C GLY A 161 -6.55 13.16 17.98
N ASN A 162 -6.56 12.67 19.22
CA ASN A 162 -5.50 11.83 19.78
C ASN A 162 -5.76 10.35 19.52
N LEU A 163 -4.67 9.58 19.50
CA LEU A 163 -4.70 8.12 19.49
C LEU A 163 -4.28 7.62 20.87
N GLU A 164 -4.90 6.53 21.33
CA GLU A 164 -4.56 5.91 22.61
C GLU A 164 -3.13 5.35 22.65
N HIS A 165 -2.55 5.04 21.48
CA HIS A 165 -1.27 4.38 21.36
C HIS A 165 -0.13 5.36 21.05
N THR A 166 1.03 5.14 21.68
CA THR A 166 2.28 5.71 21.19
C THR A 166 2.60 5.14 19.81
N TRP A 167 3.42 5.83 19.03
CA TRP A 167 3.71 5.44 17.64
C TRP A 167 4.15 3.96 17.49
N ALA A 168 5.08 3.48 18.32
CA ALA A 168 5.56 2.10 18.22
C ALA A 168 4.45 1.07 18.54
N ILE A 169 3.62 1.35 19.54
CA ILE A 169 2.47 0.51 19.89
C ILE A 169 1.47 0.50 18.74
N HIS A 170 1.17 1.67 18.16
CA HIS A 170 0.29 1.78 17.00
C HIS A 170 0.74 0.88 15.85
N GLN A 171 2.05 0.83 15.54
CA GLN A 171 2.56 -0.04 14.49
C GLN A 171 2.36 -1.53 14.80
N LEU A 172 2.50 -1.96 16.05
CA LEU A 172 2.26 -3.36 16.44
C LEU A 172 0.79 -3.79 16.27
N PHE A 173 -0.15 -2.89 16.54
CA PHE A 173 -1.58 -3.15 16.37
C PHE A 173 -2.04 -3.10 14.90
N THR A 174 -1.42 -2.26 14.08
CA THR A 174 -1.90 -1.97 12.72
C THR A 174 -1.18 -2.72 11.61
N THR A 175 -0.06 -3.39 11.91
CA THR A 175 0.72 -4.14 10.90
C THR A 175 0.78 -5.63 11.20
N SER A 176 1.03 -6.44 10.17
CA SER A 176 1.23 -7.89 10.30
C SER A 176 2.30 -8.43 9.35
N ASN A 177 3.12 -9.33 9.88
CA ASN A 177 4.07 -10.12 9.10
C ASN A 177 3.41 -11.32 8.42
N PHE A 178 3.98 -11.78 7.31
CA PHE A 178 3.51 -13.00 6.64
C PHE A 178 4.69 -13.84 6.16
N ALA A 179 4.61 -15.16 6.36
CA ALA A 179 5.69 -16.09 6.02
C ALA A 179 7.12 -15.63 6.41
N PRO A 180 7.36 -15.08 7.62
CA PRO A 180 8.63 -14.42 7.97
C PRO A 180 9.84 -15.38 7.97
N LYS A 181 9.61 -16.70 8.06
CA LYS A 181 10.66 -17.72 8.02
C LYS A 181 10.95 -18.26 6.61
N ASN A 182 10.17 -17.85 5.60
CA ASN A 182 10.32 -18.34 4.23
C ASN A 182 11.31 -17.47 3.45
N LYS A 183 12.53 -17.99 3.24
CA LYS A 183 13.61 -17.29 2.53
C LYS A 183 13.24 -16.88 1.11
N PHE A 184 12.48 -17.70 0.38
CA PHE A 184 12.04 -17.36 -0.97
C PHE A 184 11.09 -16.15 -0.95
N ILE A 185 10.12 -16.14 -0.03
CA ILE A 185 9.20 -15.00 0.11
C ILE A 185 9.97 -13.74 0.54
N SER A 186 10.85 -13.84 1.54
CA SER A 186 11.67 -12.70 1.96
C SER A 186 12.52 -12.12 0.83
N TRP A 187 13.11 -12.95 -0.03
CA TRP A 187 13.83 -12.50 -1.22
C TRP A 187 12.89 -11.87 -2.26
N TYR A 188 11.80 -12.56 -2.60
CA TYR A 188 10.87 -12.15 -3.64
C TYR A 188 10.17 -10.81 -3.31
N THR A 189 9.79 -10.60 -2.05
CA THR A 189 9.12 -9.38 -1.61
C THR A 189 10.10 -8.30 -1.14
N GLY A 190 11.41 -8.51 -1.25
CA GLY A 190 12.42 -7.56 -0.75
C GLY A 190 12.27 -7.27 0.75
N GLY A 191 11.86 -8.27 1.54
CA GLY A 191 11.65 -8.15 2.99
C GLY A 191 10.33 -7.52 3.44
N LEU A 192 9.42 -7.14 2.54
CA LEU A 192 8.08 -6.62 2.88
C LEU A 192 7.17 -7.61 3.63
N ASN A 193 7.62 -8.85 3.77
CA ASN A 193 6.98 -9.88 4.57
C ASN A 193 7.24 -9.71 6.09
N HIS A 194 8.16 -8.80 6.44
CA HIS A 194 8.50 -8.29 7.78
C HIS A 194 7.99 -6.85 7.95
N GLN A 195 6.69 -6.63 7.78
CA GLN A 195 6.08 -5.31 7.83
C GLN A 195 6.13 -4.65 9.21
N VAL A 196 6.03 -5.43 10.29
CA VAL A 196 6.15 -4.91 11.65
C VAL A 196 7.51 -4.23 11.82
N GLU A 197 8.58 -4.89 11.39
CA GLU A 197 9.94 -4.35 11.49
C GLU A 197 10.18 -3.19 10.52
N HIS A 198 9.59 -3.22 9.33
CA HIS A 198 9.63 -2.12 8.37
C HIS A 198 8.99 -0.85 8.94
N HIS A 199 7.89 -0.97 9.69
CA HIS A 199 7.21 0.18 10.30
C HIS A 199 7.92 0.68 11.56
N ILE A 200 8.44 -0.21 12.41
CA ILE A 200 9.16 0.19 13.63
C ILE A 200 10.58 0.70 13.33
N PHE A 201 11.23 0.19 12.28
CA PHE A 201 12.59 0.55 11.89
C PHE A 201 12.73 0.84 10.39
N PRO A 202 12.05 1.87 9.87
CA PRO A 202 11.97 2.15 8.42
C PRO A 202 13.31 2.56 7.80
N HIS A 203 14.32 2.87 8.63
CA HIS A 203 15.67 3.24 8.21
C HIS A 203 16.68 2.09 8.28
N ILE A 204 16.28 0.91 8.74
CA ILE A 204 17.15 -0.27 8.77
C ILE A 204 16.93 -1.11 7.51
N SER A 205 18.02 -1.60 6.92
CA SER A 205 17.97 -2.48 5.74
C SER A 205 17.22 -3.78 6.05
N HIS A 206 16.35 -4.19 5.13
CA HIS A 206 15.49 -5.36 5.25
C HIS A 206 16.25 -6.69 5.47
N VAL A 207 17.53 -6.76 5.10
CA VAL A 207 18.39 -7.92 5.35
C VAL A 207 18.55 -8.21 6.84
N HIS A 208 18.32 -7.22 7.70
CA HIS A 208 18.37 -7.36 9.16
C HIS A 208 17.02 -7.69 9.79
N TYR A 209 15.90 -7.53 9.07
CA TYR A 209 14.56 -7.71 9.62
C TYR A 209 14.35 -9.09 10.23
N GLY A 210 14.92 -10.17 9.66
CA GLY A 210 14.81 -11.50 10.26
C GLY A 210 15.41 -11.61 11.67
N LYS A 211 16.51 -10.88 11.95
CA LYS A 211 17.13 -10.83 13.29
C LYS A 211 16.37 -9.90 14.22
N ILE A 212 15.96 -8.75 13.71
CA ILE A 212 15.21 -7.72 14.45
C ILE A 212 13.84 -8.26 14.85
N ALA A 213 13.18 -9.02 13.99
CA ALA A 213 11.88 -9.64 14.25
C ALA A 213 11.87 -10.49 15.51
N LYS A 214 12.98 -11.19 15.80
CA LYS A 214 13.12 -11.96 17.05
C LYS A 214 13.08 -11.03 18.27
N ILE A 215 13.86 -9.95 18.22
CA ILE A 215 13.95 -8.96 19.31
C ILE A 215 12.60 -8.27 19.51
N VAL A 216 12.00 -7.75 18.43
CA VAL A 216 10.70 -7.06 18.48
C VAL A 216 9.62 -7.98 19.04
N LYS A 217 9.60 -9.25 18.64
CA LYS A 217 8.63 -10.22 19.15
C LYS A 217 8.81 -10.52 20.64
N GLU A 218 10.04 -10.70 21.09
CA GLU A 218 10.37 -10.92 22.51
C GLU A 218 9.99 -9.69 23.35
N THR A 219 10.33 -8.49 22.89
CA THR A 219 9.95 -7.23 23.54
C THR A 219 8.43 -7.02 23.55
N ALA A 220 7.72 -7.25 22.43
CA ALA A 220 6.26 -7.13 22.41
C ALA A 220 5.61 -8.05 23.45
N GLN A 221 6.12 -9.28 23.61
CA GLN A 221 5.65 -10.22 24.64
C GLN A 221 5.92 -9.73 26.07
N GLU A 222 7.12 -9.20 26.34
CA GLU A 222 7.49 -8.64 27.64
C GLU A 222 6.54 -7.53 28.11
N PHE A 223 6.11 -6.68 27.18
CA PHE A 223 5.20 -5.56 27.44
C PHE A 223 3.71 -5.90 27.24
N ASN A 224 3.35 -7.17 27.03
CA ASN A 224 1.98 -7.62 26.75
C ASN A 224 1.32 -6.92 25.54
N LEU A 225 2.12 -6.65 24.51
CA LEU A 225 1.70 -6.04 23.24
C LEU A 225 1.56 -7.11 22.13
N PRO A 226 0.73 -6.85 21.10
CA PRO A 226 0.57 -7.79 20.01
C PRO A 226 1.84 -7.91 19.14
N TYR A 227 2.04 -9.09 18.57
CA TYR A 227 3.00 -9.31 17.47
C TYR A 227 2.31 -10.16 16.40
N ASN A 228 1.76 -9.48 15.39
CA ASN A 228 0.87 -10.08 14.42
C ASN A 228 1.64 -10.74 13.28
N GLU A 229 1.58 -12.07 13.18
CA GLU A 229 2.16 -12.80 12.04
C GLU A 229 1.29 -13.96 11.53
N TYR A 230 1.40 -14.24 10.22
CA TYR A 230 0.94 -15.47 9.60
C TYR A 230 2.13 -16.37 9.23
N LYS A 231 2.07 -17.64 9.65
CA LYS A 231 3.16 -18.60 9.41
C LYS A 231 3.44 -18.85 7.92
N THR A 232 2.43 -18.76 7.06
CA THR A 232 2.55 -19.06 5.63
C THR A 232 1.89 -17.99 4.76
N PHE A 233 2.41 -17.81 3.55
CA PHE A 233 1.91 -16.84 2.57
C PHE A 233 0.46 -17.16 2.17
N ARG A 234 0.16 -18.44 1.95
CA ARG A 234 -1.20 -18.92 1.64
C ARG A 234 -2.20 -18.56 2.73
N LYS A 235 -1.82 -18.70 4.01
CA LYS A 235 -2.72 -18.34 5.12
C LYS A 235 -2.99 -16.85 5.15
N ALA A 236 -1.96 -16.01 4.97
CA ALA A 236 -2.14 -14.57 4.88
C ALA A 236 -3.11 -14.18 3.74
N ILE A 237 -2.97 -14.78 2.56
CA ILE A 237 -3.91 -14.58 1.43
C ILE A 237 -5.34 -14.94 1.82
N ILE A 238 -5.54 -16.14 2.38
CA ILE A 238 -6.88 -16.59 2.79
C ILE A 238 -7.49 -15.61 3.80
N GLU A 239 -6.72 -15.16 4.78
CA GLU A 239 -7.21 -14.23 5.79
C GLU A 239 -7.46 -12.83 5.24
N HIS A 240 -6.65 -12.34 4.31
CA HIS A 240 -6.94 -11.10 3.60
C HIS A 240 -8.31 -11.16 2.89
N PHE A 241 -8.60 -12.25 2.16
CA PHE A 241 -9.91 -12.41 1.53
C PHE A 241 -11.05 -12.64 2.53
N ASN A 242 -10.80 -13.23 3.69
CA ASN A 242 -11.78 -13.29 4.78
C ASN A 242 -12.06 -11.90 5.35
N GLN A 243 -11.04 -11.07 5.53
CA GLN A 243 -11.18 -9.68 5.93
C GLN A 243 -12.02 -8.90 4.91
N LEU A 244 -11.78 -9.06 3.61
CA LEU A 244 -12.63 -8.45 2.57
C LEU A 244 -14.08 -8.92 2.64
N LYS A 245 -14.34 -10.18 2.97
CA LYS A 245 -15.71 -10.69 3.20
C LYS A 245 -16.35 -10.03 4.42
N MET A 246 -15.62 -9.90 5.53
CA MET A 246 -16.10 -9.24 6.74
C MET A 246 -16.41 -7.76 6.49
N LEU A 247 -15.48 -7.04 5.86
CA LEU A 247 -15.66 -5.65 5.45
C LEU A 247 -16.75 -5.48 4.38
N GLY A 248 -17.04 -6.52 3.61
CA GLY A 248 -18.11 -6.52 2.62
C GLY A 248 -19.51 -6.73 3.20
N ALA A 249 -19.61 -7.27 4.42
CA ALA A 249 -20.89 -7.46 5.09
C ALA A 249 -21.55 -6.11 5.40
N LYS A 250 -22.88 -6.05 5.26
CA LYS A 250 -23.63 -4.83 5.60
C LYS A 250 -23.45 -4.56 7.10
N PRO A 251 -22.95 -3.38 7.50
CA PRO A 251 -22.86 -3.01 8.91
C PRO A 251 -24.25 -3.09 9.55
N THR A 252 -24.36 -3.78 10.69
CA THR A 252 -25.62 -3.98 11.39
C THR A 252 -26.06 -2.74 12.17
N TYR A 253 -25.14 -1.81 12.46
CA TYR A 253 -25.42 -0.49 13.06
C TYR A 253 -24.43 0.54 12.52
N ALA A 254 -24.90 1.76 12.29
CA ALA A 254 -24.14 2.95 11.93
C ALA A 254 -24.39 4.03 13.00
#